data_AF-A0A7S6M6T1-F1
#
_entry.id   AF-A0A7S6M6T1-F1
#
_cell.length_a   1.000
_cell.length_b   1.000
_cell.length_c   1.000
_cell.angle_alpha   90.00
_cell.angle_beta   90.00
_cell.angle_gamma   90.00
#
_symmetry.space_group_name_H-M   'P 1'
#
loop_
_entity.id
_entity.type
_entity.pdbx_description
1 polymer ?
#
loop_
_entity_poly.entity_id
_entity_poly.type
_entity_poly.pdbx_seq_one_letter_code
_entity_poly.pdbx_strand_id
1 'polypeptide(L)'
;MRVLWLGALVFGASSVPADADILRASSASCHWPAINWDLPDASFPSHGIPPKADDGTLQSTGAKPLDEAGQSKDEAETTAESDETAGADEQAERRMVAAFEDADAGRLRAALREAQALVLRAKPDALQRLEVLTRARRGVELPEWLARLRIDAELSAARGRVVRIPYATSYEAPALGRLLQTEADERLAHAFAGRTLREWLSGDEEYTELSADASQMASELRLVAGFLGARLRHDPALRTDRVARARVQRSRDRATRLVAQISDLPGFTSLGTIDDPTLSSPRPTTSPASTPTGRGRPAAPATPGAPASAPVVPETVGPG
;
A
#
# COMPACT_ATOMS: atom_id res chain seq x y z
N MET A 1 32.18 -17.79 -36.64
CA MET A 1 33.26 -17.78 -35.63
C MET A 1 32.62 -17.63 -34.26
N ARG A 2 32.71 -18.69 -33.45
CA ARG A 2 32.14 -18.77 -32.10
C ARG A 2 33.21 -18.30 -31.11
N VAL A 3 32.88 -17.34 -30.25
CA VAL A 3 33.69 -16.99 -29.09
C VAL A 3 32.84 -17.29 -27.86
N LEU A 4 33.23 -18.36 -27.17
CA LEU A 4 32.78 -18.76 -25.84
C LEU A 4 33.42 -17.83 -24.81
N TRP A 5 32.62 -17.28 -23.90
CA TRP A 5 33.12 -16.85 -22.59
C TRP A 5 32.23 -17.44 -21.51
N LEU A 6 32.80 -18.40 -20.78
CA LEU A 6 32.35 -18.90 -19.50
C LEU A 6 32.66 -17.83 -18.44
N GLY A 7 31.68 -17.50 -17.60
CA GLY A 7 31.86 -16.73 -16.38
C GLY A 7 30.96 -17.31 -15.30
N ALA A 8 31.51 -18.22 -14.50
CA ALA A 8 30.87 -18.82 -13.34
C ALA A 8 30.87 -17.81 -12.18
N LEU A 9 29.70 -17.58 -11.57
CA LEU A 9 29.58 -16.96 -10.26
C LEU A 9 28.81 -17.91 -9.35
N VAL A 10 29.58 -18.48 -8.40
CA VAL A 10 29.13 -19.27 -7.27
C VAL A 10 28.51 -18.33 -6.25
N PHE A 11 27.21 -18.46 -5.98
CA PHE A 11 26.59 -17.87 -4.80
C PHE A 11 26.40 -18.97 -3.75
N GLY A 12 27.14 -18.83 -2.65
CA GLY A 12 27.03 -19.70 -1.48
C GLY A 12 25.70 -19.50 -0.78
N ALA A 13 25.00 -20.62 -0.58
CA ALA A 13 23.85 -20.72 0.30
C ALA A 13 24.35 -20.77 1.75
N SER A 14 24.11 -19.71 2.51
CA SER A 14 24.20 -19.74 3.97
C SER A 14 22.82 -20.02 4.53
N SER A 15 22.61 -21.26 4.96
CA SER A 15 21.52 -21.70 5.81
C SER A 15 21.67 -21.10 7.21
N VAL A 16 20.66 -20.36 7.67
CA VAL A 16 20.50 -20.03 9.10
C VAL A 16 19.12 -20.56 9.53
N PRO A 17 19.05 -21.33 10.63
CA PRO A 17 17.89 -22.14 10.97
C PRO A 17 16.70 -21.34 11.49
N ALA A 18 15.53 -21.97 11.36
CA ALA A 18 14.30 -21.61 12.01
C ALA A 18 14.41 -21.77 13.53
N ASP A 19 14.22 -20.68 14.26
CA ASP A 19 13.81 -20.72 15.66
C ASP A 19 12.38 -20.20 15.77
N ALA A 20 11.50 -21.16 16.06
CA ALA A 20 10.15 -20.94 16.52
C ALA A 20 10.17 -20.55 18.01
N ASP A 21 9.10 -19.86 18.43
CA ASP A 21 8.65 -19.69 19.80
C ASP A 21 9.44 -18.78 20.76
N ILE A 22 9.12 -17.48 20.71
CA ILE A 22 8.81 -16.74 21.95
C ILE A 22 7.51 -15.94 21.74
N LEU A 23 6.41 -16.53 22.21
CA LEU A 23 5.16 -15.83 22.56
C LEU A 23 5.39 -14.95 23.80
N ARG A 24 5.09 -13.65 23.69
CA ARG A 24 4.41 -12.92 24.77
C ARG A 24 3.71 -11.69 24.25
N ALA A 25 2.39 -11.76 24.31
CA ALA A 25 1.47 -10.66 24.12
C ALA A 25 1.90 -9.42 24.91
N SER A 26 2.13 -8.31 24.20
CA SER A 26 2.07 -6.98 24.77
C SER A 26 0.75 -6.37 24.34
N SER A 27 -0.24 -6.49 25.22
CA SER A 27 -1.47 -5.72 25.19
C SER A 27 -1.15 -4.25 25.47
N ALA A 28 -0.62 -3.55 24.47
CA ALA A 28 -0.55 -2.11 24.48
C ALA A 28 -1.95 -1.58 24.19
N SER A 29 -2.65 -1.17 25.24
CA SER A 29 -3.84 -0.34 25.19
C SER A 29 -3.49 0.97 24.47
N CYS A 30 -3.70 1.01 23.16
CA CYS A 30 -3.67 2.24 22.39
C CYS A 30 -4.90 3.06 22.75
N HIS A 31 -4.78 3.92 23.77
CA HIS A 31 -5.70 5.06 23.89
C HIS A 31 -5.54 5.90 22.62
N TRP A 32 -6.59 5.98 21.82
CA TRP A 32 -6.66 6.95 20.74
C TRP A 32 -7.23 8.23 21.34
N PRO A 33 -6.57 9.40 21.22
CA PRO A 33 -7.29 10.64 21.43
C PRO A 33 -8.35 10.73 20.35
N ALA A 34 -9.61 10.97 20.74
CA ALA A 34 -10.68 11.29 19.82
C ALA A 34 -10.27 12.55 19.04
N ILE A 35 -9.81 12.36 17.81
CA ILE A 35 -9.56 13.47 16.88
C ILE A 35 -10.93 13.86 16.33
N ASN A 36 -11.42 15.01 16.78
CA ASN A 36 -12.63 15.63 16.27
C ASN A 36 -12.39 16.05 14.81
N TRP A 37 -13.19 15.52 13.88
CA TRP A 37 -13.09 15.81 12.45
C TRP A 37 -13.93 17.04 12.11
N ASP A 38 -13.39 18.22 12.38
CA ASP A 38 -13.86 19.46 11.75
C ASP A 38 -12.82 19.94 10.73
N LEU A 39 -13.25 20.05 9.47
CA LEU A 39 -12.49 20.68 8.39
C LEU A 39 -12.21 22.16 8.72
N PRO A 40 -11.05 22.74 8.36
CA PRO A 40 -10.88 24.17 8.48
C PRO A 40 -11.49 24.89 7.28
N ASP A 41 -12.54 25.66 7.52
CA ASP A 41 -12.73 26.94 6.85
C ASP A 41 -12.26 28.06 7.79
N ALA A 42 -11.71 29.10 7.18
CA ALA A 42 -10.98 30.22 7.75
C ALA A 42 -11.44 30.79 9.12
N SER A 43 -10.42 31.22 9.89
CA SER A 43 -10.40 32.30 10.90
C SER A 43 -10.12 31.83 12.33
N PHE A 44 -8.90 32.10 12.81
CA PHE A 44 -8.54 32.06 14.23
C PHE A 44 -8.83 33.42 14.88
N PRO A 45 -9.68 33.49 15.92
CA PRO A 45 -9.51 34.45 17.00
C PRO A 45 -8.76 33.79 18.16
N SER A 46 -7.60 34.35 18.45
CA SER A 46 -6.87 34.20 19.71
C SER A 46 -7.76 34.63 20.87
N HIS A 47 -8.05 33.74 21.83
CA HIS A 47 -8.33 34.11 23.22
C HIS A 47 -8.19 32.92 24.18
N GLY A 48 -7.44 33.16 25.27
CA GLY A 48 -7.84 32.73 26.62
C GLY A 48 -7.38 31.36 27.11
N ILE A 49 -6.27 31.35 27.85
CA ILE A 49 -5.92 30.28 28.80
C ILE A 49 -6.99 30.25 29.91
N PRO A 50 -7.67 29.12 30.18
CA PRO A 50 -8.48 29.00 31.38
C PRO A 50 -7.61 28.67 32.61
N PRO A 51 -7.93 29.24 33.79
CA PRO A 51 -7.18 28.98 35.02
C PRO A 51 -7.48 27.60 35.62
N LYS A 52 -6.46 27.13 36.34
CA LYS A 52 -6.36 25.94 37.20
C LYS A 52 -7.56 25.85 38.15
N ALA A 53 -8.27 24.72 38.14
CA ALA A 53 -9.29 24.39 39.14
C ALA A 53 -8.72 23.43 40.19
N ASP A 54 -9.13 23.69 41.43
CA ASP A 54 -8.61 23.20 42.69
C ASP A 54 -8.84 21.71 42.98
N ASP A 55 -7.97 21.19 43.85
CA ASP A 55 -8.05 19.91 44.54
C ASP A 55 -9.33 19.81 45.39
N GLY A 56 -10.29 19.00 44.93
CA GLY A 56 -11.49 18.62 45.67
C GLY A 56 -11.35 17.23 46.28
N THR A 57 -11.07 17.19 47.58
CA THR A 57 -11.12 16.02 48.46
C THR A 57 -12.51 15.37 48.46
N LEU A 58 -12.65 14.13 48.01
CA LEU A 58 -13.87 13.34 48.20
C LEU A 58 -13.69 12.34 49.34
N GLN A 59 -14.51 12.55 50.35
CA GLN A 59 -14.64 11.75 51.56
C GLN A 59 -15.23 10.38 51.24
N SER A 60 -14.52 9.34 51.71
CA SER A 60 -15.02 8.00 51.93
C SER A 60 -16.18 8.03 52.93
N THR A 61 -17.36 7.56 52.51
CA THR A 61 -18.44 7.20 53.44
C THR A 61 -19.14 5.92 52.99
N GLY A 62 -19.26 4.99 53.93
CA GLY A 62 -20.46 4.18 54.09
C GLY A 62 -20.52 2.86 53.33
N ALA A 63 -19.88 1.83 53.90
CA ALA A 63 -20.28 0.44 53.68
C ALA A 63 -21.71 0.22 54.23
N LYS A 64 -22.57 -0.41 53.41
CA LYS A 64 -23.84 -1.00 53.83
C LYS A 64 -23.92 -2.41 53.23
N PRO A 65 -24.11 -3.47 54.05
CA PRO A 65 -24.48 -4.78 53.55
C PRO A 65 -26.01 -4.81 53.38
N LEU A 66 -26.48 -5.29 52.24
CA LEU A 66 -27.88 -5.62 52.02
C LEU A 66 -27.98 -6.82 51.08
N ASP A 67 -28.34 -7.93 51.71
CA ASP A 67 -29.36 -8.90 51.32
C ASP A 67 -29.29 -9.55 49.94
N GLU A 68 -28.91 -10.83 50.02
CA GLU A 68 -29.22 -11.90 49.08
C GLU A 68 -30.75 -12.03 48.88
N ALA A 69 -31.26 -11.64 47.72
CA ALA A 69 -32.50 -12.18 47.15
C ALA A 69 -32.63 -11.77 45.67
N GLY A 70 -32.70 -12.75 44.77
CA GLY A 70 -33.18 -12.51 43.40
C GLY A 70 -32.35 -13.12 42.28
N GLN A 71 -32.14 -14.44 42.31
CA GLN A 71 -31.81 -15.21 41.11
C GLN A 71 -32.99 -15.19 40.13
N SER A 72 -32.66 -15.26 38.83
CA SER A 72 -33.51 -15.51 37.64
C SER A 72 -34.13 -14.31 36.92
N LYS A 73 -33.30 -13.43 36.34
CA LYS A 73 -33.71 -12.57 35.21
C LYS A 73 -32.57 -12.19 34.24
N ASP A 74 -31.57 -13.06 34.05
CA ASP A 74 -30.38 -12.73 33.23
C ASP A 74 -30.27 -13.52 31.89
N GLU A 75 -31.20 -14.42 31.58
CA GLU A 75 -31.09 -15.28 30.38
C GLU A 75 -31.78 -14.73 29.13
N ALA A 76 -32.58 -13.66 29.24
CA ALA A 76 -33.33 -13.10 28.10
C ALA A 76 -32.68 -11.85 27.46
N GLU A 77 -31.74 -11.19 28.15
CA GLU A 77 -31.12 -9.95 27.66
C GLU A 77 -29.88 -10.21 26.79
N THR A 78 -29.24 -11.38 26.92
CA THR A 78 -28.05 -11.77 26.15
C THR A 78 -28.35 -12.15 24.69
N THR A 79 -29.58 -12.57 24.38
CA THR A 79 -29.96 -12.98 23.01
C THR A 79 -30.19 -11.78 22.10
N ALA A 80 -30.74 -10.67 22.62
CA ALA A 80 -31.06 -9.49 21.82
C ALA A 80 -29.81 -8.72 21.35
N GLU A 81 -28.78 -8.63 22.19
CA GLU A 81 -27.51 -7.96 21.84
C GLU A 81 -26.70 -8.74 20.79
N SER A 82 -26.88 -10.07 20.74
CA SER A 82 -26.23 -10.95 19.77
C SER A 82 -26.82 -10.80 18.36
N ASP A 83 -28.13 -10.60 18.23
CA ASP A 83 -28.79 -10.42 16.93
C ASP A 83 -28.52 -9.03 16.32
N GLU A 84 -28.42 -7.97 17.14
CA GLU A 84 -28.12 -6.62 16.65
C GLU A 84 -26.67 -6.50 16.15
N THR A 85 -25.73 -7.16 16.82
CA THR A 85 -24.32 -7.17 16.42
C THR A 85 -24.09 -7.95 15.12
N ALA A 86 -24.74 -9.11 14.96
CA ALA A 86 -24.69 -9.87 13.71
C ALA A 86 -25.19 -9.06 12.50
N GLY A 87 -26.28 -8.31 12.65
CA GLY A 87 -26.82 -7.46 11.58
C GLY A 87 -25.88 -6.31 11.18
N ALA A 88 -25.20 -5.70 12.15
CA ALA A 88 -24.22 -4.64 11.89
C ALA A 88 -22.98 -5.16 11.13
N ASP A 89 -22.54 -6.37 11.46
CA ASP A 89 -21.39 -7.01 10.83
C ASP A 89 -21.67 -7.37 9.35
N GLU A 90 -22.84 -7.96 9.08
CA GLU A 90 -23.27 -8.23 7.70
C GLU A 90 -23.46 -6.93 6.88
N GLN A 91 -23.89 -5.84 7.53
CA GLN A 91 -23.98 -4.55 6.88
C GLN A 91 -22.59 -4.00 6.53
N ALA A 92 -21.60 -4.14 7.42
CA ALA A 92 -20.22 -3.73 7.15
C ALA A 92 -19.61 -4.50 5.98
N GLU A 93 -19.84 -5.81 5.90
CA GLU A 93 -19.39 -6.63 4.77
C GLU A 93 -20.03 -6.21 3.44
N ARG A 94 -21.34 -6.00 3.41
CA ARG A 94 -22.05 -5.51 2.22
C ARG A 94 -21.51 -4.17 1.74
N ARG A 95 -21.24 -3.25 2.68
CA ARG A 95 -20.64 -1.95 2.37
C ARG A 95 -19.20 -2.07 1.87
N MET A 96 -18.42 -3.01 2.40
CA MET A 96 -17.07 -3.30 1.89
C MET A 96 -17.13 -3.85 0.46
N VAL A 97 -18.08 -4.73 0.14
CA VAL A 97 -18.31 -5.20 -1.24
C VAL A 97 -18.64 -4.03 -2.17
N ALA A 98 -19.50 -3.10 -1.75
CA ALA A 98 -19.78 -1.88 -2.52
C ALA A 98 -18.53 -1.01 -2.73
N ALA A 99 -17.67 -0.89 -1.71
CA ALA A 99 -16.39 -0.19 -1.84
C ALA A 99 -15.46 -0.88 -2.86
N PHE A 100 -15.49 -2.21 -2.96
CA PHE A 100 -14.78 -2.93 -4.02
C PHE A 100 -15.33 -2.58 -5.40
N GLU A 101 -16.64 -2.62 -5.58
CA GLU A 101 -17.29 -2.28 -6.86
C GLU A 101 -17.01 -0.83 -7.28
N ASP A 102 -17.00 0.10 -6.33
CA ASP A 102 -16.60 1.49 -6.56
C ASP A 102 -15.15 1.61 -7.03
N ALA A 103 -14.22 0.85 -6.44
CA ALA A 103 -12.83 0.84 -6.86
C ALA A 103 -12.69 0.31 -8.30
N ASP A 104 -13.41 -0.78 -8.63
CA ASP A 104 -13.40 -1.38 -9.97
C ASP A 104 -14.02 -0.44 -11.02
N ALA A 105 -15.00 0.36 -10.61
CA ALA A 105 -15.61 1.41 -11.44
C ALA A 105 -14.76 2.70 -11.53
N GLY A 106 -13.54 2.71 -10.98
CA GLY A 106 -12.65 3.87 -10.99
C GLY A 106 -13.05 5.01 -10.03
N ARG A 107 -14.03 4.79 -9.14
CA ARG A 107 -14.45 5.75 -8.10
C ARG A 107 -13.56 5.63 -6.85
N LEU A 108 -12.25 5.70 -7.05
CA LEU A 108 -11.22 5.37 -6.04
C LEU A 108 -11.37 6.16 -4.72
N ARG A 109 -11.72 7.44 -4.79
CA ARG A 109 -11.95 8.27 -3.58
C ARG A 109 -13.22 7.93 -2.83
N ALA A 110 -14.26 7.45 -3.51
CA ALA A 110 -15.48 6.98 -2.86
C ALA A 110 -15.19 5.66 -2.13
N ALA A 111 -14.60 4.70 -2.85
CA ALA A 111 -14.14 3.43 -2.31
C ALA A 111 -13.23 3.61 -1.09
N LEU A 112 -12.23 4.51 -1.16
CA LEU A 112 -11.29 4.75 -0.07
C LEU A 112 -12.00 5.30 1.16
N ARG A 113 -12.85 6.32 1.00
CA ARG A 113 -13.58 6.92 2.14
C ARG A 113 -14.47 5.88 2.82
N GLU A 114 -15.18 5.09 2.02
CA GLU A 114 -16.09 4.06 2.52
C GLU A 114 -15.33 2.97 3.29
N ALA A 115 -14.29 2.40 2.67
CA ALA A 115 -13.49 1.35 3.30
C ALA A 115 -12.80 1.83 4.59
N GLN A 116 -12.29 3.06 4.60
CA GLN A 116 -11.70 3.64 5.81
C GLN A 116 -12.73 3.88 6.92
N ALA A 117 -13.93 4.35 6.57
CA ALA A 117 -15.00 4.51 7.54
C ALA A 117 -15.39 3.17 8.19
N LEU A 118 -15.40 2.08 7.40
CA LEU A 118 -15.64 0.73 7.91
C LEU A 118 -14.52 0.28 8.86
N VAL A 119 -13.26 0.37 8.45
CA VAL A 119 -12.11 -0.05 9.28
C VAL A 119 -12.04 0.73 10.60
N LEU A 120 -12.31 2.04 10.59
CA LEU A 120 -12.25 2.86 11.80
C LEU A 120 -13.39 2.58 12.79
N ARG A 121 -14.52 2.04 12.32
CA ARG A 121 -15.70 1.73 13.15
C ARG A 121 -15.80 0.25 13.54
N ALA A 122 -15.07 -0.62 12.84
CA ALA A 122 -15.15 -2.06 13.05
C ALA A 122 -14.61 -2.46 14.43
N LYS A 123 -15.38 -3.30 15.12
CA LYS A 123 -14.89 -4.08 16.27
C LYS A 123 -13.86 -5.12 15.78
N PRO A 124 -13.01 -5.69 16.66
CA PRO A 124 -11.97 -6.64 16.26
C PRO A 124 -12.48 -7.81 15.40
N ASP A 125 -13.61 -8.43 15.78
CA ASP A 125 -14.18 -9.56 15.03
C ASP A 125 -14.69 -9.15 13.63
N ALA A 126 -15.32 -7.97 13.54
CA ALA A 126 -15.75 -7.40 12.27
C ALA A 126 -14.56 -7.08 11.37
N LEU A 127 -13.49 -6.51 11.93
CA LEU A 127 -12.27 -6.21 11.20
C LEU A 127 -11.63 -7.50 10.64
N GLN A 128 -11.59 -8.57 11.43
CA GLN A 128 -11.11 -9.87 10.99
C GLN A 128 -11.92 -10.43 9.81
N ARG A 129 -13.24 -10.29 9.84
CA ARG A 129 -14.10 -10.69 8.71
C ARG A 129 -13.86 -9.84 7.47
N LEU A 130 -13.69 -8.53 7.62
CA LEU A 130 -13.34 -7.63 6.51
C LEU A 130 -11.97 -7.98 5.91
N GLU A 131 -10.99 -8.39 6.71
CA GLU A 131 -9.70 -8.88 6.25
C GLU A 131 -9.82 -10.17 5.42
N VAL A 132 -10.58 -11.15 5.93
CA VAL A 132 -10.86 -12.42 5.22
C VAL A 132 -11.56 -12.13 3.89
N LEU A 133 -12.59 -11.29 3.91
CA LEU A 133 -13.32 -10.89 2.72
C LEU A 133 -12.42 -10.18 1.69
N THR A 134 -11.55 -9.28 2.15
CA THR A 134 -10.62 -8.55 1.28
C THR A 134 -9.60 -9.51 0.65
N ARG A 135 -9.04 -10.42 1.44
CA ARG A 135 -8.12 -11.44 0.93
C ARG A 135 -8.80 -12.34 -0.09
N ALA A 136 -10.03 -12.78 0.17
CA ALA A 136 -10.79 -13.62 -0.75
C ALA A 136 -11.13 -12.92 -2.08
N ARG A 137 -11.46 -11.62 -2.05
CA ARG A 137 -11.88 -10.85 -3.25
C ARG A 137 -10.72 -10.23 -4.01
N ARG A 138 -9.67 -9.80 -3.33
CA ARG A 138 -8.56 -9.00 -3.88
C ARG A 138 -7.23 -9.73 -3.90
N GLY A 139 -7.10 -10.87 -3.21
CA GLY A 139 -5.85 -11.62 -3.12
C GLY A 139 -4.74 -10.92 -2.32
N VAL A 140 -5.09 -9.86 -1.59
CA VAL A 140 -4.16 -9.06 -0.78
C VAL A 140 -4.76 -8.76 0.58
N GLU A 141 -3.90 -8.40 1.53
CA GLU A 141 -4.28 -7.98 2.87
C GLU A 141 -5.08 -6.66 2.83
N LEU A 142 -6.06 -6.49 3.73
CA LEU A 142 -6.85 -5.26 3.85
C LEU A 142 -6.00 -3.97 4.02
N PRO A 143 -4.98 -3.90 4.91
CA PRO A 143 -4.15 -2.71 5.01
C PRO A 143 -3.35 -2.43 3.73
N GLU A 144 -2.98 -3.47 2.98
CA GLU A 144 -2.31 -3.31 1.69
C GLU A 144 -3.26 -2.79 0.61
N TRP A 145 -4.48 -3.34 0.55
CA TRP A 145 -5.50 -2.88 -0.39
C TRP A 145 -5.87 -1.41 -0.15
N LEU A 146 -6.09 -0.99 1.11
CA LEU A 146 -6.35 0.40 1.46
C LEU A 146 -5.20 1.33 1.06
N ALA A 147 -3.96 0.90 1.29
CA ALA A 147 -2.77 1.66 0.93
C ALA A 147 -2.62 1.81 -0.60
N ARG A 148 -2.87 0.75 -1.38
CA ARG A 148 -2.90 0.81 -2.86
C ARG A 148 -3.99 1.76 -3.35
N LEU A 149 -5.21 1.60 -2.84
CA LEU A 149 -6.35 2.44 -3.21
C LEU A 149 -6.08 3.93 -2.96
N ARG A 150 -5.36 4.25 -1.87
CA ARG A 150 -4.88 5.60 -1.58
C ARG A 150 -3.86 6.11 -2.58
N ILE A 151 -2.86 5.32 -2.92
CA ILE A 151 -1.85 5.68 -3.92
C ILE A 151 -2.54 5.94 -5.27
N ASP A 152 -3.41 5.03 -5.70
CA ASP A 152 -4.13 5.12 -6.97
C ASP A 152 -5.05 6.35 -7.02
N ALA A 153 -5.77 6.63 -5.93
CA ALA A 153 -6.64 7.80 -5.82
C ALA A 153 -5.86 9.12 -5.96
N GLU A 154 -4.66 9.19 -5.38
CA GLU A 154 -3.81 10.39 -5.49
C GLU A 154 -3.11 10.49 -6.85
N LEU A 155 -2.67 9.37 -7.43
CA LEU A 155 -2.11 9.36 -8.78
C LEU A 155 -3.14 9.80 -9.83
N SER A 156 -4.37 9.29 -9.73
CA SER A 156 -5.49 9.68 -10.59
C SER A 156 -5.81 11.18 -10.47
N ALA A 157 -5.75 11.73 -9.25
CA ALA A 157 -6.01 13.14 -9.00
C ALA A 157 -4.86 14.08 -9.42
N ALA A 158 -3.61 13.60 -9.35
CA ALA A 158 -2.44 14.42 -9.60
C ALA A 158 -2.35 14.89 -11.06
N ARG A 159 -2.89 14.12 -12.02
CA ARG A 159 -2.78 14.39 -13.47
C ARG A 159 -1.33 14.69 -13.89
N GLY A 160 -0.38 13.85 -13.46
CA GLY A 160 1.05 14.05 -13.75
C GLY A 160 1.76 15.13 -12.93
N ARG A 161 1.10 15.71 -11.91
CA ARG A 161 1.73 16.63 -10.96
C ARG A 161 2.41 15.87 -9.82
N VAL A 162 2.40 16.45 -8.62
CA VAL A 162 3.05 15.88 -7.43
C VAL A 162 2.05 15.01 -6.68
N VAL A 163 2.42 13.76 -6.38
CA VAL A 163 1.66 12.90 -5.48
C VAL A 163 1.75 13.45 -4.06
N ARG A 164 0.61 13.85 -3.51
CA ARG A 164 0.51 14.32 -2.12
C ARG A 164 -0.48 13.45 -1.38
N ILE A 165 0.05 12.58 -0.52
CA ILE A 165 -0.77 11.82 0.43
C ILE A 165 -0.89 12.64 1.73
N PRO A 166 -2.07 13.24 2.01
CA PRO A 166 -2.24 14.14 3.15
C PRO A 166 -2.29 13.40 4.49
N TYR A 167 -2.99 12.27 4.54
CA TYR A 167 -3.19 11.47 5.75
C TYR A 167 -3.13 9.98 5.44
N ALA A 168 -2.87 9.17 6.46
CA ALA A 168 -2.94 7.71 6.44
C ALA A 168 -3.36 7.25 7.84
N THR A 169 -4.17 6.20 7.93
CA THR A 169 -4.48 5.59 9.23
C THR A 169 -3.27 4.82 9.74
N SER A 170 -3.14 4.62 11.05
CA SER A 170 -2.08 3.75 11.60
C SER A 170 -2.22 2.31 11.11
N TYR A 171 -3.44 1.87 10.81
CA TYR A 171 -3.76 0.54 10.34
C TYR A 171 -3.10 0.25 8.98
N GLU A 172 -3.20 1.18 8.02
CA GLU A 172 -2.62 1.00 6.68
C GLU A 172 -1.16 1.50 6.58
N ALA A 173 -0.68 2.31 7.53
CA ALA A 173 0.62 2.99 7.47
C ALA A 173 1.83 2.07 7.19
N PRO A 174 1.98 0.88 7.83
CA PRO A 174 3.09 -0.02 7.52
C PRO A 174 3.06 -0.54 6.08
N ALA A 175 1.89 -0.89 5.57
CA ALA A 175 1.72 -1.35 4.19
C ALA A 175 1.96 -0.21 3.19
N LEU A 176 1.45 0.98 3.49
CA LEU A 176 1.69 2.19 2.71
C LEU A 176 3.18 2.52 2.61
N GLY A 177 3.93 2.43 3.72
CA GLY A 177 5.38 2.66 3.72
C GLY A 177 6.14 1.75 2.76
N ARG A 178 5.78 0.45 2.73
CA ARG A 178 6.37 -0.55 1.81
C ARG A 178 5.99 -0.28 0.36
N LEU A 179 4.72 -0.05 0.06
CA LEU A 179 4.26 0.23 -1.31
C LEU A 179 4.89 1.50 -1.86
N LEU A 180 4.97 2.57 -1.07
CA LEU A 180 5.64 3.81 -1.49
C LEU A 180 7.14 3.60 -1.76
N GLN A 181 7.81 2.67 -1.08
CA GLN A 181 9.20 2.31 -1.36
C GLN A 181 9.29 1.59 -2.71
N THR A 182 8.43 0.61 -2.95
CA THR A 182 8.34 -0.12 -4.23
C THR A 182 8.09 0.85 -5.40
N GLU A 183 7.07 1.71 -5.29
CA GLU A 183 6.73 2.71 -6.33
C GLU A 183 7.88 3.68 -6.62
N ALA A 184 8.65 4.05 -5.59
CA ALA A 184 9.82 4.89 -5.75
C ALA A 184 10.98 4.12 -6.39
N ASP A 185 11.24 2.87 -5.99
CA ASP A 185 12.34 2.06 -6.52
C ASP A 185 12.13 1.67 -7.98
N GLU A 186 10.90 1.35 -8.38
CA GLU A 186 10.55 1.08 -9.77
C GLU A 186 10.84 2.27 -10.66
N ARG A 187 10.40 3.47 -10.26
CA ARG A 187 10.68 4.71 -11.01
C ARG A 187 12.15 5.08 -11.00
N LEU A 188 12.85 4.87 -9.87
CA LEU A 188 14.29 5.10 -9.79
C LEU A 188 15.08 4.20 -10.75
N ALA A 189 14.52 3.06 -11.17
CA ALA A 189 15.12 2.18 -12.17
C ALA A 189 14.85 2.61 -13.62
N HIS A 190 13.94 3.56 -13.88
CA HIS A 190 13.70 4.08 -15.22
C HIS A 190 14.93 4.84 -15.73
N ALA A 191 15.28 4.62 -17.00
CA ALA A 191 16.44 5.20 -17.66
C ALA A 191 16.07 6.36 -18.57
N PHE A 192 16.84 7.44 -18.48
CA PHE A 192 16.74 8.65 -19.28
C PHE A 192 18.12 9.04 -19.77
N ALA A 193 18.26 9.29 -21.08
CA ALA A 193 19.55 9.56 -21.72
C ALA A 193 20.64 8.51 -21.37
N GLY A 194 20.26 7.23 -21.31
CA GLY A 194 21.17 6.11 -21.03
C GLY A 194 21.54 5.89 -19.57
N ARG A 195 20.96 6.66 -18.63
CA ARG A 195 21.22 6.54 -17.19
C ARG A 195 19.95 6.40 -16.37
N THR A 196 19.99 5.61 -15.31
CA THR A 196 18.83 5.46 -14.42
C THR A 196 18.60 6.73 -13.60
N LEU A 197 17.36 7.00 -13.18
CA LEU A 197 17.10 8.09 -12.23
C LEU A 197 17.91 7.90 -10.94
N ARG A 198 18.11 6.66 -10.49
CA ARG A 198 19.00 6.36 -9.36
C ARG A 198 20.42 6.88 -9.58
N GLU A 199 21.01 6.64 -10.76
CA GLU A 199 22.33 7.15 -11.11
C GLU A 199 22.38 8.67 -11.16
N TRP A 200 21.36 9.31 -11.73
CA TRP A 200 21.21 10.77 -11.74
C TRP A 200 21.15 11.36 -10.33
N LEU A 201 20.48 10.69 -9.39
CA LEU A 201 20.39 11.14 -8.00
C LEU A 201 21.65 10.85 -7.17
N SER A 202 22.47 9.87 -7.57
CA SER A 202 23.74 9.59 -6.91
C SER A 202 24.92 10.38 -7.47
N GLY A 203 24.84 10.81 -8.73
CA GLY A 203 25.89 11.57 -9.38
C GLY A 203 25.93 13.03 -8.92
N ASP A 204 27.12 13.61 -8.92
CA ASP A 204 27.33 15.04 -8.66
C ASP A 204 27.15 15.91 -9.91
N GLU A 205 27.04 15.29 -11.09
CA GLU A 205 26.84 15.96 -12.37
C GLU A 205 25.58 16.83 -12.38
N GLU A 206 25.73 18.02 -12.96
CA GLU A 206 24.63 18.94 -13.20
C GLU A 206 23.97 18.62 -14.55
N TYR A 207 22.65 18.69 -14.59
CA TYR A 207 21.91 18.52 -15.83
C TYR A 207 21.93 19.86 -16.60
N THR A 208 22.84 19.99 -17.56
CA THR A 208 23.14 21.26 -18.24
C THR A 208 22.49 21.41 -19.62
N GLU A 209 22.07 20.31 -20.25
CA GLU A 209 21.53 20.31 -21.61
C GLU A 209 20.20 19.55 -21.67
N LEU A 210 19.23 20.09 -22.40
CA LEU A 210 17.93 19.45 -22.59
C LEU A 210 18.05 18.23 -23.51
N SER A 211 17.73 17.05 -22.97
CA SER A 211 17.48 15.86 -23.77
C SER A 211 16.03 15.83 -24.28
N ALA A 212 15.76 15.00 -25.30
CA ALA A 212 14.40 14.79 -25.80
C ALA A 212 13.43 14.29 -24.71
N ASP A 213 13.95 13.56 -23.72
CA ASP A 213 13.16 12.97 -22.64
C ASP A 213 13.09 13.86 -21.38
N ALA A 214 13.60 15.09 -21.43
CA ALA A 214 13.71 15.97 -20.26
C ALA A 214 12.37 16.19 -19.53
N SER A 215 11.28 16.35 -20.29
CA SER A 215 9.93 16.53 -19.74
C SER A 215 9.44 15.29 -18.98
N GLN A 216 9.63 14.11 -19.57
CA GLN A 216 9.27 12.84 -18.92
C GLN A 216 10.15 12.58 -17.69
N MET A 217 11.45 12.83 -17.79
CA MET A 217 12.39 12.73 -16.68
C MET A 217 11.98 13.63 -15.50
N ALA A 218 11.64 14.90 -15.78
CA ALA A 218 11.16 15.83 -14.76
C ALA A 218 9.84 15.37 -14.13
N SER A 219 8.93 14.81 -14.91
CA SER A 219 7.68 14.22 -14.41
C SER A 219 7.94 13.05 -13.45
N GLU A 220 8.76 12.09 -13.85
CA GLU A 220 9.11 10.93 -13.00
C GLU A 220 9.84 11.36 -11.72
N LEU A 221 10.75 12.33 -11.80
CA LEU A 221 11.43 12.87 -10.62
C LEU A 221 10.47 13.56 -9.65
N ARG A 222 9.42 14.24 -10.14
CA ARG A 222 8.36 14.81 -9.28
C ARG A 222 7.56 13.72 -8.58
N LEU A 223 7.24 12.62 -9.27
CA LEU A 223 6.58 11.46 -8.67
C LEU A 223 7.47 10.83 -7.59
N VAL A 224 8.74 10.56 -7.91
CA VAL A 224 9.73 10.03 -6.94
C VAL A 224 9.84 10.93 -5.72
N ALA A 225 10.00 12.25 -5.90
CA ALA A 225 10.05 13.19 -4.78
C ALA A 225 8.75 13.19 -3.95
N GLY A 226 7.59 13.04 -4.60
CA GLY A 226 6.28 12.89 -3.96
C GLY A 226 6.20 11.64 -3.10
N PHE A 227 6.58 10.48 -3.62
CA PHE A 227 6.59 9.20 -2.89
C PHE A 227 7.57 9.21 -1.72
N LEU A 228 8.82 9.65 -1.93
CA LEU A 228 9.79 9.78 -0.85
C LEU A 228 9.31 10.76 0.23
N GLY A 229 8.67 11.86 -0.18
CA GLY A 229 8.03 12.80 0.73
C GLY A 229 6.88 12.19 1.53
N ALA A 230 6.05 11.36 0.90
CA ALA A 230 4.97 10.63 1.57
C ALA A 230 5.52 9.62 2.57
N ARG A 231 6.59 8.89 2.23
CA ARG A 231 7.25 7.95 3.15
C ARG A 231 7.77 8.63 4.40
N LEU A 232 8.45 9.76 4.26
CA LEU A 232 8.96 10.53 5.40
C LEU A 232 7.87 10.94 6.41
N ARG A 233 6.61 11.05 5.96
CA ARG A 233 5.46 11.35 6.81
C ARG A 233 4.80 10.10 7.39
N HIS A 234 4.58 9.09 6.54
CA HIS A 234 3.65 8.00 6.83
C HIS A 234 4.32 6.66 7.14
N ASP A 235 5.58 6.46 6.76
CA ASP A 235 6.30 5.20 7.00
C ASP A 235 6.75 5.11 8.48
N PRO A 236 6.18 4.20 9.29
CA PRO A 236 6.55 4.08 10.70
C PRO A 236 7.99 3.59 10.88
N ALA A 237 8.56 2.83 9.94
CA ALA A 237 9.93 2.33 10.04
C ALA A 237 10.96 3.48 9.99
N LEU A 238 10.65 4.56 9.26
CA LEU A 238 11.51 5.76 9.18
C LEU A 238 11.44 6.65 10.43
N ARG A 239 10.54 6.38 11.37
CA ARG A 239 10.47 7.14 12.63
C ARG A 239 11.58 6.71 13.60
N THR A 240 11.90 5.42 13.60
CA THR A 240 12.91 4.84 14.48
C THR A 240 14.30 4.83 13.84
N ASP A 241 14.39 4.71 12.51
CA ASP A 241 15.67 4.71 11.79
C ASP A 241 16.05 6.10 11.26
N ARG A 242 16.88 6.80 12.04
CA ARG A 242 17.40 8.14 11.67
C ARG A 242 18.27 8.12 10.42
N VAL A 243 19.04 7.04 10.20
CA VAL A 243 19.97 6.93 9.07
C VAL A 243 19.18 6.72 7.78
N ALA A 244 18.22 5.79 7.78
CA ALA A 244 17.32 5.58 6.66
C ALA A 244 16.49 6.83 6.36
N ARG A 245 15.95 7.50 7.39
CA ARG A 245 15.21 8.76 7.22
C ARG A 245 16.07 9.83 6.55
N ALA A 246 17.31 10.02 7.00
CA ALA A 246 18.23 10.99 6.40
C ALA A 246 18.59 10.64 4.95
N ARG A 247 18.74 9.35 4.62
CA ARG A 247 18.96 8.88 3.24
C ARG A 247 17.75 9.20 2.35
N VAL A 248 16.54 8.88 2.79
CA VAL A 248 15.30 9.17 2.04
C VAL A 248 15.14 10.69 1.83
N GLN A 249 15.41 11.49 2.86
CA GLN A 249 15.38 12.96 2.77
C GLN A 249 16.39 13.49 1.73
N ARG A 250 17.65 13.02 1.76
CA ARG A 250 18.65 13.42 0.76
C ARG A 250 18.25 13.05 -0.67
N SER A 251 17.72 11.85 -0.89
CA SER A 251 17.23 11.43 -2.21
C SER A 251 16.06 12.30 -2.69
N ARG A 252 15.12 12.63 -1.80
CA ARG A 252 14.01 13.56 -2.11
C ARG A 252 14.52 14.95 -2.49
N ASP A 253 15.47 15.50 -1.73
CA ASP A 253 16.00 16.84 -1.96
C ASP A 253 16.83 16.90 -3.25
N ARG A 254 17.59 15.85 -3.56
CA ARG A 254 18.30 15.72 -4.84
C ARG A 254 17.30 15.64 -6.01
N ALA A 255 16.24 14.84 -5.89
CA ALA A 255 15.21 14.76 -6.93
C ALA A 255 14.51 16.11 -7.16
N THR A 256 14.18 16.82 -6.08
CA THR A 256 13.56 18.15 -6.15
C THR A 256 14.49 19.17 -6.82
N ARG A 257 15.79 19.17 -6.46
CA ARG A 257 16.79 20.03 -7.09
C ARG A 257 16.97 19.73 -8.57
N LEU A 258 17.03 18.45 -8.95
CA LEU A 258 17.18 18.05 -10.34
C LEU A 258 15.97 18.46 -11.19
N VAL A 259 14.75 18.37 -10.65
CA VAL A 259 13.55 18.90 -11.31
C VAL A 259 13.66 20.40 -11.53
N ALA A 260 14.15 21.16 -10.54
CA ALA A 260 14.36 22.61 -10.67
C ALA A 260 15.40 22.92 -11.76
N GLN A 261 16.56 22.25 -11.74
CA GLN A 261 17.59 22.39 -12.76
C GLN A 261 17.05 22.16 -14.18
N ILE A 262 16.34 21.04 -14.40
CA ILE A 262 15.74 20.73 -15.70
C ILE A 262 14.73 21.82 -16.10
N SER A 263 13.93 22.30 -15.14
CA SER A 263 12.89 23.30 -15.40
C SER A 263 13.44 24.70 -15.70
N ASP A 264 14.63 25.01 -15.18
CA ASP A 264 15.33 26.28 -15.37
C ASP A 264 16.10 26.33 -16.71
N LEU A 265 16.26 25.19 -17.40
CA LEU A 265 16.95 25.17 -18.70
C LEU A 265 16.14 25.88 -19.80
N PRO A 266 16.79 26.74 -20.61
CA PRO A 266 16.14 27.41 -21.73
C PRO A 266 15.50 26.41 -22.70
N GLY A 267 14.20 26.54 -22.93
CA GLY A 267 13.44 25.68 -23.85
C GLY A 267 12.63 24.55 -23.19
N PHE A 268 12.73 24.38 -21.86
CA PHE A 268 11.94 23.36 -21.16
C PHE A 268 10.43 23.64 -21.20
N THR A 269 10.03 24.90 -21.05
CA THR A 269 8.61 25.32 -21.12
C THR A 269 8.06 25.36 -22.55
N SER A 270 8.92 25.35 -23.57
CA SER A 270 8.51 25.31 -24.98
C SER A 270 8.27 23.89 -25.52
N LEU A 271 8.59 22.84 -24.75
CA LEU A 271 8.41 21.44 -25.15
C LEU A 271 7.02 20.87 -24.84
N GLY A 272 6.02 21.74 -24.68
CA GLY A 272 4.62 21.36 -24.57
C GLY A 272 4.23 20.97 -23.15
N THR A 273 3.44 21.84 -22.52
CA THR A 273 2.32 21.40 -21.70
C THR A 273 1.44 20.51 -22.58
N ILE A 274 1.77 19.22 -22.66
CA ILE A 274 0.89 18.19 -23.20
C ILE A 274 -0.23 17.99 -22.15
N ASP A 275 -1.14 18.96 -22.09
CA ASP A 275 -2.50 18.77 -21.60
C ASP A 275 -3.38 18.29 -22.78
N ASP A 276 -2.82 17.53 -23.72
CA ASP A 276 -3.58 16.86 -24.76
C ASP A 276 -3.86 15.41 -24.33
N PRO A 277 -5.09 15.11 -23.84
CA PRO A 277 -5.47 13.75 -23.44
C PRO A 277 -5.51 12.76 -24.63
N THR A 278 -5.25 13.19 -25.87
CA THR A 278 -5.27 12.32 -27.05
C THR A 278 -3.94 11.63 -27.34
N LEU A 279 -2.83 12.05 -26.73
CA LEU A 279 -1.54 11.34 -26.83
C LEU A 279 -1.45 10.20 -25.80
N SER A 280 -2.45 9.31 -25.84
CA SER A 280 -2.27 7.95 -25.35
C SER A 280 -1.24 7.28 -26.24
N SER A 281 -0.07 6.94 -25.68
CA SER A 281 0.93 6.12 -26.36
C SER A 281 0.26 4.91 -27.02
N PRO A 282 0.58 4.57 -28.29
CA PRO A 282 0.07 3.36 -28.90
C PRO A 282 0.57 2.16 -28.10
N ARG A 283 -0.36 1.46 -27.46
CA ARG A 283 -0.16 0.12 -26.93
C ARG A 283 0.38 -0.74 -28.08
N PRO A 284 1.48 -1.50 -27.94
CA PRO A 284 1.86 -2.46 -28.96
C PRO A 284 0.75 -3.52 -29.06
N THR A 285 -0.09 -3.40 -30.08
CA THR A 285 -1.02 -4.45 -30.49
C THR A 285 -0.19 -5.57 -31.12
N THR A 286 0.27 -6.51 -30.32
CA THR A 286 0.60 -7.85 -30.80
C THR A 286 -0.69 -8.66 -30.85
N SER A 287 -1.51 -8.42 -31.88
CA SER A 287 -2.44 -9.42 -32.39
C SER A 287 -1.77 -10.15 -33.54
N PRO A 288 -1.42 -11.43 -33.42
CA PRO A 288 -1.13 -12.23 -34.59
C PRO A 288 -2.44 -12.51 -35.34
N ALA A 289 -2.48 -12.08 -36.59
CA ALA A 289 -3.53 -12.39 -37.54
C ALA A 289 -3.72 -13.92 -37.64
N SER A 290 -4.90 -14.40 -37.27
CA SER A 290 -5.34 -15.76 -37.57
C SER A 290 -5.89 -15.77 -39.00
N THR A 291 -5.17 -16.39 -39.92
CA THR A 291 -5.65 -16.73 -41.25
C THR A 291 -6.69 -17.85 -41.15
N PRO A 292 -7.90 -17.71 -41.73
CA PRO A 292 -8.89 -18.78 -41.74
C PRO A 292 -8.64 -19.69 -42.96
N THR A 293 -8.07 -20.87 -42.73
CA THR A 293 -8.07 -21.95 -43.73
C THR A 293 -9.02 -23.05 -43.26
N GLY A 294 -10.10 -23.22 -44.01
CA GLY A 294 -11.22 -24.06 -43.66
C GLY A 294 -11.04 -25.57 -43.86
N ARG A 295 -11.96 -26.27 -43.20
CA ARG A 295 -12.59 -27.57 -43.53
C ARG A 295 -11.70 -28.77 -43.85
N GLY A 296 -11.77 -29.74 -42.92
CA GLY A 296 -11.52 -31.16 -43.19
C GLY A 296 -11.86 -32.05 -41.99
N ARG A 297 -13.13 -32.41 -41.81
CA ARG A 297 -13.63 -33.58 -41.04
C ARG A 297 -13.71 -34.77 -42.03
N PRO A 298 -13.78 -36.09 -41.68
CA PRO A 298 -13.82 -36.84 -40.40
C PRO A 298 -12.63 -37.83 -40.25
N ALA A 299 -12.39 -38.60 -39.19
CA ALA A 299 -13.23 -39.62 -38.56
C ALA A 299 -12.59 -40.13 -37.24
N ALA A 300 -13.43 -40.58 -36.30
CA ALA A 300 -13.07 -41.45 -35.17
C ALA A 300 -12.99 -42.93 -35.64
N PRO A 301 -12.77 -43.96 -34.80
CA PRO A 301 -12.38 -44.02 -33.38
C PRO A 301 -11.24 -45.05 -33.08
N ALA A 302 -10.70 -45.08 -31.85
CA ALA A 302 -10.44 -46.29 -31.04
C ALA A 302 -9.45 -46.03 -29.86
N THR A 303 -10.00 -46.03 -28.64
CA THR A 303 -9.69 -46.84 -27.43
C THR A 303 -8.22 -47.23 -27.03
N PRO A 304 -7.98 -47.76 -25.81
CA PRO A 304 -7.08 -47.18 -24.81
C PRO A 304 -5.81 -48.02 -24.53
N GLY A 305 -4.79 -47.44 -23.90
CA GLY A 305 -3.56 -48.16 -23.60
C GLY A 305 -2.78 -47.61 -22.41
N ALA A 306 -3.06 -48.22 -21.24
CA ALA A 306 -2.18 -48.60 -20.13
C ALA A 306 -1.18 -47.60 -19.48
N PRO A 307 -1.03 -47.67 -18.14
CA PRO A 307 -0.06 -46.91 -17.35
C PRO A 307 1.25 -47.69 -17.14
N ALA A 308 2.39 -47.00 -17.08
CA ALA A 308 3.56 -47.40 -16.28
C ALA A 308 4.69 -46.37 -16.40
N SER A 309 5.15 -45.82 -15.28
CA SER A 309 6.53 -45.99 -14.81
C SER A 309 6.77 -45.07 -13.61
N ALA A 310 6.94 -45.69 -12.45
CA ALA A 310 7.45 -45.05 -11.25
C ALA A 310 8.94 -44.70 -11.44
N PRO A 311 9.43 -43.60 -10.85
CA PRO A 311 10.85 -43.29 -10.86
C PRO A 311 11.62 -44.16 -9.85
N VAL A 312 12.71 -44.75 -10.35
CA VAL A 312 13.75 -45.48 -9.61
C VAL A 312 14.51 -44.49 -8.71
N VAL A 313 14.59 -44.81 -7.42
CA VAL A 313 15.43 -44.13 -6.43
C VAL A 313 16.85 -44.70 -6.52
N PRO A 314 17.91 -43.88 -6.74
CA PRO A 314 19.27 -44.36 -6.59
C PRO A 314 19.69 -44.41 -5.12
N GLU A 315 20.12 -45.61 -4.73
CA GLU A 315 20.74 -45.99 -3.46
C GLU A 315 22.03 -45.19 -3.23
N THR A 316 22.10 -44.51 -2.09
CA THR A 316 23.28 -43.73 -1.68
C THR A 316 24.22 -44.64 -0.91
N VAL A 317 25.34 -45.01 -1.54
CA VAL A 317 26.48 -45.67 -0.90
C VAL A 317 27.26 -44.62 -0.11
N GLY A 318 27.30 -44.77 1.22
CA GLY A 318 28.15 -43.97 2.09
C GLY A 318 29.61 -44.45 2.08
N PRO A 319 30.60 -43.56 2.30
CA PRO A 319 31.95 -43.97 2.64
C PRO A 319 32.22 -43.83 4.15
N GLY A 320 32.97 -44.80 4.69
CA GLY A 320 33.97 -44.69 5.76
C GLY A 320 33.71 -43.80 6.96
#